data_AF-A0A9W7T6T4-F1
#
_entry.id   AF-A0A9W7T6T4-F1
#
_cell.length_a   1.000
_cell.length_b   1.000
_cell.length_c   1.000
_cell.angle_alpha   90.00
_cell.angle_beta   90.00
_cell.angle_gamma   90.00
#
_symmetry.space_group_name_H-M   'P 1'
#
loop_
_entity.id
_entity.type
_entity.pdbx_description
1 polymer ?
#
loop_
_entity_poly.entity_id
_entity_poly.type
_entity_poly.pdbx_seq_one_letter_code
_entity_poly.pdbx_strand_id
1 'polypeptide(L)'
;MKFLRVPGHRKALPAEVAIMMIMQKKFIIPEILQLPEWFEEPDRYILILERPASCDRRSQLRRSARGYVKKITGTEPYLPIEVFISNRYRGKPATVWSLGMLLFRLLHGRFPFAFELHNMYDASWSDREFSDELCRLMRYSLQFKDKKRIKVKNMHKHDWFQMLS
;
A
#
# COMPACT_ATOMS: atom_id res chain seq x y z
N MET A 1 -0.20 17.79 11.38
CA MET A 1 -1.04 16.91 10.54
C MET A 1 -1.11 17.54 9.15
N LYS A 2 -0.94 16.76 8.07
CA LYS A 2 -0.98 17.29 6.69
C LYS A 2 -2.44 17.33 6.23
N PHE A 3 -2.84 18.37 5.51
CA PHE A 3 -4.20 18.53 4.98
C PHE A 3 -4.18 18.51 3.46
N LEU A 4 -5.21 17.96 2.84
CA LEU A 4 -5.37 17.86 1.38
C LEU A 4 -6.74 18.41 0.96
N ARG A 5 -6.80 19.08 -0.20
CA ARG A 5 -8.07 19.49 -0.82
C ARG A 5 -8.62 18.33 -1.65
N VAL A 6 -9.88 17.98 -1.40
CA VAL A 6 -10.61 16.96 -2.17
C VAL A 6 -11.59 17.68 -3.10
N PRO A 7 -11.63 17.35 -4.42
CA PRO A 7 -12.60 17.93 -5.34
C PRO A 7 -14.04 17.75 -4.84
N GLY A 8 -14.79 18.85 -4.79
CA GLY A 8 -16.17 18.88 -4.28
C GLY A 8 -16.32 19.00 -2.76
N HIS A 9 -15.24 19.07 -2.00
CA HIS A 9 -15.28 19.33 -0.56
C HIS A 9 -14.92 20.79 -0.23
N ARG A 10 -15.71 21.41 0.66
CA ARG A 10 -15.59 22.86 0.96
C ARG A 10 -14.33 23.25 1.75
N LYS A 11 -13.74 22.32 2.51
CA LYS A 11 -12.55 22.56 3.34
C LYS A 11 -11.48 21.52 3.03
N ALA A 12 -10.23 21.87 3.31
CA ALA A 12 -9.14 20.89 3.29
C ALA A 12 -9.34 19.90 4.43
N LEU A 13 -9.18 18.61 4.14
CA LEU A 13 -9.39 17.53 5.09
C LEU A 13 -8.04 16.97 5.56
N PRO A 14 -7.97 16.34 6.74
CA PRO A 14 -6.79 15.57 7.12
C PRO A 14 -6.42 14.58 6.00
N ALA A 15 -5.13 14.44 5.72
CA ALA A 15 -4.64 13.67 4.57
C ALA A 15 -5.20 12.24 4.55
N GLU A 16 -5.38 11.62 5.71
CA GLU A 16 -5.99 10.29 5.86
C GLU A 16 -7.43 10.26 5.35
N VAL A 17 -8.28 11.21 5.78
CA VAL A 17 -9.67 11.33 5.31
C VAL A 17 -9.72 11.60 3.81
N ALA A 18 -8.90 12.55 3.36
CA ALA A 18 -8.87 12.97 1.98
C ALA A 18 -8.47 11.83 1.04
N ILE A 19 -7.42 11.08 1.37
CA ILE A 19 -6.95 9.94 0.58
C ILE A 19 -8.03 8.86 0.54
N MET A 20 -8.66 8.53 1.68
CA MET A 20 -9.73 7.52 1.71
C MET A 20 -10.92 7.92 0.84
N MET A 21 -11.38 9.18 0.90
CA MET A 21 -12.47 9.67 0.08
C MET A 21 -12.15 9.65 -1.42
N ILE A 22 -10.91 10.00 -1.80
CA ILE A 22 -10.45 9.95 -3.19
C ILE A 22 -10.38 8.51 -3.69
N MET A 23 -9.87 7.58 -2.87
CA MET A 23 -9.75 6.17 -3.21
C MET A 23 -11.12 5.49 -3.38
N GLN A 24 -12.08 5.76 -2.49
CA GLN A 24 -13.41 5.15 -2.51
C GLN A 24 -14.30 5.67 -3.64
N LYS A 25 -14.19 6.94 -4.02
CA LYS A 25 -14.95 7.49 -5.16
C LYS A 25 -14.50 6.96 -6.52
N LYS A 26 -13.21 6.64 -6.66
CA LYS A 26 -12.62 6.25 -7.94
C LYS A 26 -12.54 4.74 -8.13
N PHE A 27 -12.44 3.96 -7.06
CA PHE A 27 -12.32 2.51 -7.11
C PHE A 27 -13.08 1.82 -5.97
N ILE A 28 -14.10 1.02 -6.28
CA ILE A 28 -14.72 0.11 -5.31
C ILE A 28 -13.84 -1.13 -5.24
N ILE A 29 -12.81 -1.08 -4.40
CA ILE A 29 -11.93 -2.22 -4.11
C ILE A 29 -12.35 -2.78 -2.74
N PRO A 30 -12.90 -4.01 -2.67
CA PRO A 30 -13.36 -4.61 -1.41
C PRO A 30 -12.27 -4.72 -0.33
N GLU A 31 -10.99 -4.73 -0.73
CA GLU A 31 -9.85 -4.83 0.16
C GLU A 31 -9.40 -3.48 0.75
N ILE A 32 -9.95 -2.36 0.29
CA ILE A 32 -9.71 -1.04 0.88
C ILE A 32 -10.79 -0.79 1.92
N LEU A 33 -10.34 -0.58 3.16
CA LEU A 33 -11.20 -0.20 4.28
C LEU A 33 -12.11 0.95 3.88
N GLN A 34 -13.40 0.68 3.88
CA GLN A 34 -14.41 1.70 3.64
C GLN A 34 -14.45 2.67 4.82
N LEU A 35 -14.74 3.94 4.52
CA LEU A 35 -14.96 5.02 5.48
C LEU A 35 -16.42 5.46 5.28
N PRO A 36 -17.40 4.70 5.80
CA PRO A 36 -18.80 5.06 5.63
C PRO A 36 -19.11 6.46 6.16
N GLU A 37 -18.48 6.84 7.27
CA GLU A 37 -18.74 8.12 7.93
C GLU A 37 -17.51 8.64 8.69
N TRP A 38 -17.43 9.94 8.88
CA TRP A 38 -16.43 10.58 9.73
C TRP A 38 -16.99 11.89 10.31
N PHE A 39 -16.43 12.32 11.45
CA PHE A 39 -16.87 13.51 12.17
C PHE A 39 -15.67 14.39 12.53
N GLU A 40 -15.91 15.71 12.52
CA GLU A 40 -14.98 16.73 13.01
C GLU A 40 -15.46 17.23 14.38
N GLU A 41 -14.62 17.10 15.39
CA GLU A 41 -14.80 17.70 16.71
C GLU A 41 -13.70 18.75 16.96
N PRO A 42 -13.86 19.68 17.91
CA PRO A 42 -12.93 20.80 18.13
C PRO A 42 -11.46 20.39 18.30
N ASP A 43 -11.19 19.20 18.85
CA ASP A 43 -9.87 18.69 19.18
C ASP A 43 -9.51 17.36 18.50
N ARG A 44 -10.45 16.75 17.76
CA ARG A 44 -10.24 15.42 17.15
C ARG A 44 -11.08 15.17 15.91
N TYR A 45 -10.65 14.18 15.13
CA TYR A 45 -11.42 13.62 14.03
C TYR A 45 -11.82 12.19 14.39
N ILE A 46 -13.08 11.84 14.17
CA ILE A 46 -13.61 10.49 14.40
C ILE A 46 -13.80 9.83 13.03
N LEU A 47 -13.18 8.67 12.82
CA LEU A 47 -13.29 7.89 11.58
C LEU A 47 -14.10 6.64 11.87
N ILE A 48 -15.23 6.46 11.18
CA ILE A 48 -15.98 5.21 11.20
C ILE A 48 -15.46 4.35 10.06
N LEU A 49 -14.72 3.29 10.39
CA LEU A 49 -14.11 2.38 9.42
C LEU A 49 -14.87 1.05 9.43
N GLU A 50 -15.00 0.40 8.27
CA GLU A 50 -15.48 -0.97 8.25
C GLU A 50 -14.56 -1.86 9.09
N ARG A 51 -15.11 -2.92 9.70
CA ARG A 51 -14.32 -3.89 10.46
C ARG A 51 -14.27 -5.22 9.70
N PRO A 52 -13.15 -5.55 9.04
CA PRO A 52 -13.00 -6.86 8.41
C PRO A 52 -13.00 -7.97 9.47
N ALA A 53 -13.74 -9.05 9.22
CA ALA A 53 -13.85 -10.19 10.12
C ALA A 53 -12.48 -10.87 10.43
N SER A 54 -11.47 -10.66 9.59
CA SER A 54 -10.12 -11.22 9.72
C SER A 54 -9.18 -10.44 10.65
N CYS A 55 -9.56 -9.24 11.12
CA CYS A 55 -8.77 -8.46 12.06
C CYS A 55 -8.93 -8.98 13.50
N ASP A 56 -8.37 -10.16 13.80
CA ASP A 56 -8.21 -10.62 15.17
C ASP A 56 -6.98 -9.95 15.82
N ARG A 57 -7.24 -9.18 16.87
CA ARG A 57 -6.25 -8.40 17.64
C ARG A 57 -5.21 -9.29 18.35
N ARG A 58 -5.40 -10.62 18.38
CA ARG A 58 -4.57 -11.58 19.13
C ARG A 58 -3.36 -12.15 18.39
N SER A 59 -3.13 -11.88 17.11
CA SER A 59 -1.89 -12.32 16.46
C SER A 59 -0.72 -11.37 16.77
N GLN A 60 -0.15 -11.48 17.97
CA GLN A 60 1.14 -10.85 18.26
C GLN A 60 2.17 -11.33 17.23
N LEU A 61 2.62 -10.42 16.37
CA LEU A 61 3.66 -10.67 15.37
C LEU A 61 4.98 -10.93 16.10
N ARG A 62 5.22 -12.16 16.60
CA ARG A 62 6.47 -12.53 17.28
C ARG A 62 7.61 -12.46 16.28
N ARG A 63 8.40 -11.39 16.36
CA ARG A 63 9.60 -11.19 15.55
C ARG A 63 10.73 -12.06 16.10
N SER A 64 11.46 -12.72 15.21
CA SER A 64 12.76 -13.32 15.53
C SER A 64 13.80 -12.23 15.83
N ALA A 65 14.85 -12.54 16.59
CA ALA A 65 15.99 -11.65 16.84
C ALA A 65 16.64 -11.10 15.53
N ARG A 66 16.47 -11.83 14.42
CA ARG A 66 16.93 -11.42 13.07
C ARG A 66 15.92 -10.59 12.27
N GLY A 67 14.80 -10.17 12.88
CA GLY A 67 13.79 -9.31 12.25
C GLY A 67 12.79 -10.00 11.32
N TYR A 68 12.82 -11.34 11.24
CA TYR A 68 11.86 -12.16 10.49
C TYR A 68 10.56 -12.39 11.27
N VAL A 69 9.45 -12.49 10.56
CA VAL A 69 8.14 -12.86 11.12
C VAL A 69 8.05 -14.39 11.22
N LYS A 70 7.62 -14.92 12.37
CA LYS A 70 7.52 -16.37 12.63
C LYS A 70 6.22 -17.03 12.13
N LYS A 71 5.12 -16.27 12.03
CA LYS A 71 3.82 -16.75 11.56
C LYS A 71 3.42 -15.96 10.32
N ILE A 72 3.19 -16.63 9.20
CA ILE A 72 2.67 -15.97 8.01
C ILE A 72 1.20 -15.68 8.25
N THR A 73 0.84 -14.41 8.12
CA THR A 73 -0.51 -13.89 8.22
C THR A 73 -0.66 -12.83 7.15
N GLY A 74 -1.66 -12.94 6.29
CA GLY A 74 -1.94 -11.97 5.24
C GLY A 74 -2.87 -12.53 4.17
N THR A 75 -3.38 -11.63 3.32
CA THR A 75 -4.19 -11.97 2.16
C THR A 75 -3.26 -12.41 1.03
N GLU A 76 -3.42 -13.65 0.56
CA GLU A 76 -2.49 -14.34 -0.35
C GLU A 76 -1.93 -13.49 -1.51
N PRO A 77 -2.73 -12.75 -2.30
CA PRO A 77 -2.21 -11.95 -3.42
C PRO A 77 -1.33 -10.75 -3.00
N TYR A 78 -1.32 -10.34 -1.73
CA TYR A 78 -0.48 -9.27 -1.20
C TYR A 78 0.77 -9.78 -0.49
N LEU A 79 0.89 -11.09 -0.30
CA LEU A 79 2.07 -11.68 0.32
C LEU A 79 3.28 -11.54 -0.62
N PRO A 80 4.44 -11.16 -0.08
CA PRO A 80 5.63 -11.05 -0.88
C PRO A 80 6.14 -12.44 -1.25
N ILE A 81 6.65 -12.58 -2.47
CA ILE A 81 6.99 -13.88 -3.07
C ILE A 81 8.02 -14.70 -2.29
N GLU A 82 8.88 -14.06 -1.50
CA GLU A 82 9.80 -14.75 -0.58
C GLU A 82 9.08 -15.65 0.45
N VAL A 83 7.81 -15.40 0.74
CA VAL A 83 6.97 -16.23 1.61
C VAL A 83 6.74 -17.60 1.01
N PHE A 84 6.44 -17.69 -0.28
CA PHE A 84 6.16 -18.95 -0.96
C PHE A 84 7.42 -19.81 -1.15
N ILE A 85 8.61 -19.20 -1.11
CA ILE A 85 9.88 -19.93 -1.23
C ILE A 85 10.42 -20.39 0.13
N SER A 86 10.44 -19.48 1.10
CA SER A 86 11.20 -19.66 2.34
C SER A 86 10.35 -19.74 3.59
N ASN A 87 9.02 -19.62 3.44
CA ASN A 87 8.05 -19.54 4.52
C ASN A 87 8.38 -18.47 5.57
N ARG A 88 9.11 -17.41 5.16
CA ARG A 88 9.63 -16.35 6.03
C ARG A 88 9.70 -15.03 5.26
N TYR A 89 9.50 -13.92 5.97
CA TYR A 89 9.68 -12.59 5.41
C TYR A 89 10.08 -11.57 6.49
N ARG A 90 10.59 -10.43 6.05
CA ARG A 90 10.86 -9.27 6.91
C ARG A 90 9.71 -8.29 6.81
N GLY A 91 9.20 -7.83 7.96
CA GLY A 91 7.99 -6.99 8.01
C GLY A 91 8.10 -5.71 7.17
N LYS A 92 9.19 -4.93 7.31
CA LYS A 92 9.35 -3.65 6.59
C LYS A 92 9.35 -3.82 5.05
N PRO A 93 10.18 -4.70 4.46
CA PRO A 93 10.11 -4.98 3.03
C PRO A 93 8.76 -5.57 2.59
N ALA A 94 8.14 -6.43 3.39
CA ALA A 94 6.84 -7.01 3.05
C ALA A 94 5.74 -5.94 2.97
N THR A 95 5.75 -4.95 3.85
CA THR A 95 4.85 -3.79 3.76
C THR A 95 5.01 -3.04 2.44
N VAL A 96 6.26 -2.84 1.98
CA VAL A 96 6.52 -2.15 0.71
C VAL A 96 5.99 -2.97 -0.47
N TRP A 97 6.16 -4.28 -0.44
CA TRP A 97 5.60 -5.17 -1.45
C TRP A 97 4.07 -5.10 -1.49
N SER A 98 3.42 -5.24 -0.33
CA SER A 98 1.96 -5.20 -0.26
C SER A 98 1.41 -3.84 -0.71
N LEU A 99 2.11 -2.74 -0.41
CA LEU A 99 1.75 -1.41 -0.92
C LEU A 99 1.93 -1.30 -2.44
N GLY A 100 2.98 -1.90 -3.01
CA GLY A 100 3.16 -1.98 -4.46
C GLY A 100 2.05 -2.78 -5.14
N MET A 101 1.68 -3.94 -4.59
CA MET A 101 0.56 -4.75 -5.09
C MET A 101 -0.77 -4.00 -5.00
N LEU A 102 -0.99 -3.29 -3.89
CA LEU A 102 -2.17 -2.43 -3.72
C LEU A 102 -2.21 -1.31 -4.74
N LEU A 103 -1.08 -0.64 -4.99
CA LEU A 103 -0.97 0.43 -5.98
C LEU A 103 -1.24 -0.12 -7.39
N PHE A 104 -0.70 -1.29 -7.75
CA PHE A 104 -1.02 -1.95 -9.01
C PHE A 104 -2.53 -2.22 -9.13
N ARG A 105 -3.13 -2.79 -8.08
CA ARG A 105 -4.56 -3.11 -8.04
C ARG A 105 -5.43 -1.86 -8.20
N LEU A 106 -5.03 -0.77 -7.56
CA LEU A 106 -5.68 0.53 -7.69
C LEU A 106 -5.61 1.08 -9.12
N LEU A 107 -4.47 0.92 -9.79
CA LEU A 107 -4.26 1.46 -11.13
C LEU A 107 -4.95 0.63 -12.22
N HIS A 108 -4.90 -0.71 -12.10
CA HIS A 108 -5.34 -1.62 -13.16
C HIS A 108 -6.65 -2.35 -12.85
N GLY A 109 -7.16 -2.28 -11.62
CA GLY A 109 -8.34 -3.05 -11.21
C GLY A 109 -8.13 -4.57 -11.21
N ARG A 110 -6.87 -5.05 -11.30
CA ARG A 110 -6.45 -6.48 -11.25
C ARG A 110 -5.09 -6.63 -10.56
N PHE A 111 -4.66 -7.86 -10.28
CA PHE A 111 -3.29 -8.13 -9.86
C PHE A 111 -2.35 -8.29 -11.07
N PRO A 112 -1.04 -8.03 -10.90
CA PRO A 112 -0.07 -8.23 -11.98
C PRO A 112 0.05 -9.71 -12.33
N PHE A 113 0.18 -10.00 -13.61
CA PHE A 113 0.51 -11.33 -14.11
C PHE A 113 1.99 -11.65 -13.82
N ALA A 114 2.35 -12.93 -13.92
CA ALA A 114 3.71 -13.40 -13.66
C ALA A 114 4.77 -12.68 -14.53
N PHE A 115 4.45 -12.40 -15.80
CA PHE A 115 5.36 -11.69 -16.70
C PHE A 115 5.56 -10.22 -16.29
N GLU A 116 4.53 -9.55 -15.75
CA GLU A 116 4.64 -8.16 -15.29
C GLU A 116 5.51 -8.07 -14.03
N LEU A 117 5.33 -9.02 -13.10
CA LEU A 117 6.19 -9.16 -11.93
C LEU A 117 7.64 -9.45 -12.32
N HIS A 118 7.85 -10.27 -13.36
CA HIS A 118 9.18 -10.53 -13.90
C HIS A 118 9.82 -9.26 -14.48
N ASN A 119 9.07 -8.48 -15.27
CA ASN A 119 9.54 -7.21 -15.80
C ASN A 119 9.84 -6.17 -14.69
N MET A 120 9.08 -6.18 -13.60
CA MET A 120 9.37 -5.32 -12.45
C MET A 120 10.67 -5.72 -11.76
N TYR A 121 10.94 -7.03 -11.67
CA TYR A 121 12.20 -7.55 -11.18
C TYR A 121 13.38 -7.13 -12.06
N ASP A 122 13.25 -7.22 -13.39
CA ASP A 122 14.27 -6.79 -14.36
C ASP A 122 14.33 -5.27 -14.56
N ALA A 123 13.55 -4.51 -13.79
CA ALA A 123 13.43 -3.06 -13.86
C ALA A 123 13.03 -2.51 -15.25
N SER A 124 12.42 -3.36 -16.09
CA SER A 124 11.94 -3.07 -17.44
C SER A 124 10.44 -2.78 -17.51
N TRP A 125 9.69 -3.03 -16.42
CA TRP A 125 8.26 -2.74 -16.38
C TRP A 125 7.97 -1.24 -16.50
N SER A 126 7.06 -0.90 -17.40
CA SER A 126 6.52 0.44 -17.60
C SER A 126 5.12 0.31 -18.18
N ASP A 127 4.27 1.30 -17.89
CA ASP A 127 2.97 1.45 -18.52
C ASP A 127 2.87 2.86 -19.12
N ARG A 128 2.45 2.94 -20.38
CA ARG A 128 2.36 4.20 -21.13
C ARG A 128 1.24 5.11 -20.60
N GLU A 129 0.27 4.55 -19.88
CA GLU A 129 -0.82 5.31 -19.27
C GLU A 129 -0.40 6.05 -18.00
N PHE A 130 0.79 5.74 -17.44
CA PHE A 130 1.26 6.31 -16.18
C PHE A 130 2.60 7.03 -16.30
N SER A 131 2.88 7.92 -15.34
CA SER A 131 4.14 8.65 -15.32
C SER A 131 5.33 7.71 -15.05
N ASP A 132 6.51 8.07 -15.54
CA ASP A 132 7.72 7.28 -15.32
C ASP A 132 8.09 7.23 -13.83
N GLU A 133 7.76 8.26 -13.04
CA GLU A 133 7.95 8.27 -11.58
C GLU A 133 7.09 7.20 -10.91
N LEU A 134 5.84 7.03 -11.34
CA LEU A 134 4.98 5.96 -10.83
C LEU A 134 5.56 4.60 -11.22
N CYS A 135 6.00 4.45 -12.47
CA CYS A 135 6.60 3.21 -12.95
C CYS A 135 7.91 2.87 -12.20
N ARG A 136 8.74 3.87 -11.88
CA ARG A 136 9.92 3.72 -11.02
C ARG A 136 9.55 3.27 -9.62
N LEU A 137 8.53 3.89 -9.01
CA LEU A 137 8.06 3.52 -7.68
C LEU A 137 7.59 2.05 -7.66
N MET A 138 6.85 1.63 -8.68
CA MET A 138 6.37 0.25 -8.84
C MET A 138 7.54 -0.73 -8.95
N ARG A 139 8.50 -0.46 -9.84
CA ARG A 139 9.72 -1.27 -10.02
C ARG A 139 10.52 -1.41 -8.73
N TYR A 140 10.66 -0.35 -7.94
CA TYR A 140 11.38 -0.40 -6.67
C TYR A 140 10.59 -1.07 -5.54
N SER A 141 9.26 -1.02 -5.58
CA SER A 141 8.39 -1.60 -4.54
C SER A 141 8.23 -3.11 -4.72
N LEU A 142 8.19 -3.59 -5.96
CA LEU A 142 7.94 -4.99 -6.33
C LEU A 142 9.21 -5.76 -6.67
N GLN A 143 10.32 -5.43 -6.00
CA GLN A 143 11.56 -6.19 -6.09
C GLN A 143 11.46 -7.52 -5.34
N PHE A 144 11.89 -8.61 -6.00
CA PHE A 144 11.93 -9.97 -5.44
C PHE A 144 12.86 -10.04 -4.21
N LYS A 145 14.05 -9.44 -4.31
CA LYS A 145 15.00 -9.41 -3.20
C LYS A 145 14.62 -8.29 -2.24
N ASP A 146 14.25 -8.66 -1.02
CA ASP A 146 13.87 -7.71 0.05
C ASP A 146 14.91 -6.60 0.31
N LYS A 147 16.20 -6.84 0.06
CA LYS A 147 17.29 -5.85 0.19
C LYS A 147 17.34 -4.85 -0.97
N LYS A 148 16.87 -5.22 -2.16
CA LYS A 148 16.78 -4.35 -3.35
C LYS A 148 15.50 -3.49 -3.32
N ARG A 149 14.51 -3.90 -2.54
CA ARG A 149 13.23 -3.19 -2.37
C ARG A 149 13.45 -1.82 -1.73
N ILE A 150 12.73 -0.81 -2.19
CA ILE A 150 12.77 0.53 -1.59
C ILE A 150 12.48 0.43 -0.09
N LYS A 151 13.24 1.18 0.72
CA LYS A 151 13.01 1.22 2.17
C LYS A 151 11.76 2.06 2.42
N VAL A 152 10.88 1.60 3.31
CA VAL A 152 9.67 2.36 3.74
C VAL A 152 9.98 3.83 4.04
N LYS A 153 11.09 4.11 4.72
CA LYS A 153 11.54 5.47 5.07
C LYS A 153 11.93 6.36 3.87
N ASN A 154 12.09 5.79 2.69
CA ASN A 154 12.40 6.49 1.44
C ASN A 154 11.19 6.52 0.50
N MET A 155 10.15 5.73 0.76
CA MET A 155 8.98 5.63 -0.12
C MET A 155 8.21 6.96 -0.22
N HIS A 156 7.96 7.63 0.92
CA HIS A 156 7.31 8.94 0.94
C HIS A 156 8.17 10.07 0.32
N LYS A 157 9.48 9.83 0.15
CA LYS A 157 10.42 10.77 -0.49
C LYS A 157 10.51 10.56 -2.00
N HIS A 158 9.85 9.54 -2.53
CA HIS A 158 9.87 9.24 -3.95
C HIS A 158 9.16 10.34 -4.73
N ASP A 159 9.70 10.71 -5.90
CA ASP A 159 9.22 11.81 -6.74
C ASP A 159 7.70 11.76 -6.98
N TRP A 160 7.16 10.56 -7.22
CA TRP A 160 5.72 10.34 -7.35
C TRP A 160 4.87 10.89 -6.19
N PHE A 161 5.32 10.74 -4.94
CA PHE A 161 4.62 11.30 -3.78
C PHE A 161 4.81 12.82 -3.63
N GLN A 162 5.88 13.38 -4.21
CA GLN A 162 6.16 14.81 -4.22
C GLN A 162 5.38 15.54 -5.32
N MET A 163 4.95 14.84 -6.38
CA MET A 163 4.07 15.41 -7.41
C MET A 163 2.61 15.60 -6.95
N LEU A 164 2.22 14.96 -5.84
CA LEU A 164 0.88 15.04 -5.26
C LEU A 164 0.76 16.11 -4.15
N SER A 165 1.86 16.82 -3.85
CA SER A 165 1.93 17.88 -2.84
C SER A 165 2.03 19.25 -3.48
#